data_AF-A0A9P5PXV7-F1
#
_entry.id   AF-A0A9P5PXV7-F1
#
_cell.length_a   1.000
_cell.length_b   1.000
_cell.length_c   1.000
_cell.angle_alpha   90.00
_cell.angle_beta   90.00
_cell.angle_gamma   90.00
#
_symmetry.space_group_name_H-M   'P 1'
#
loop_
_entity.id
_entity.type
_entity.pdbx_description
1 polymer ?
#
loop_
_entity_poly.entity_id
_entity_poly.type
_entity_poly.pdbx_seq_one_letter_code
_entity_poly.pdbx_strand_id
1 'polypeptide(L)'
;MEPADLLALSRVDKAFRRILLSEQFSPVWKAACRNKGAPKCPSHLSQVKWAYLLFGGSACFSCGSNLGIMRMDFDLLRRACVRCLKTNLVYSRRFTQLFPDIDPTIMTLIPHTNIGPHAHEHASNGKYYWADDIRDMHQELSTFEKGKRKLRDGKTENLKDFKAARMALVTQIVEYAPKCKKWFSIISHLKDKFLK
;
A
#
# COMPACT_ATOMS: atom_id res chain seq x y z
N MET A 1 -7.47 -21.25 -11.71
CA MET A 1 -6.88 -21.03 -10.38
C MET A 1 -7.04 -19.58 -10.02
N GLU A 2 -7.70 -19.31 -8.89
CA GLU A 2 -8.06 -17.95 -8.51
C GLU A 2 -6.96 -17.27 -7.68
N PRO A 3 -6.85 -15.92 -7.72
CA PRO A 3 -5.92 -15.20 -6.84
C PRO A 3 -6.12 -15.54 -5.36
N ALA A 4 -7.36 -15.77 -4.94
CA ALA A 4 -7.68 -16.15 -3.56
C ALA A 4 -7.14 -17.54 -3.18
N ASP A 5 -7.20 -18.52 -4.10
CA ASP A 5 -6.67 -19.87 -3.88
C ASP A 5 -5.15 -19.84 -3.72
N LEU A 6 -4.46 -19.07 -4.57
CA LEU A 6 -3.03 -18.84 -4.48
C LEU A 6 -2.64 -18.24 -3.12
N LEU A 7 -3.44 -17.28 -2.64
CA LEU A 7 -3.21 -16.67 -1.34
C LEU A 7 -3.42 -17.66 -0.20
N ALA A 8 -4.49 -18.46 -0.26
CA ALA A 8 -4.77 -19.50 0.73
C ALA A 8 -3.60 -20.51 0.79
N LEU A 9 -3.16 -21.04 -0.35
CA LEU A 9 -2.02 -21.96 -0.44
C LEU A 9 -0.73 -21.36 0.14
N SER A 10 -0.44 -20.09 -0.17
CA SER A 10 0.74 -19.40 0.37
C SER A 10 0.70 -19.14 1.89
N ARG A 11 -0.45 -19.33 2.54
CA ARG A 11 -0.62 -19.15 3.99
C ARG A 11 -0.53 -20.46 4.75
N VAL A 12 -0.97 -21.57 4.17
CA VAL A 12 -1.06 -22.87 4.86
C VAL A 12 0.21 -23.71 4.72
N ASP A 13 1.02 -23.48 3.68
CA ASP A 13 2.22 -24.29 3.43
C ASP A 13 3.46 -23.42 3.15
N LYS A 14 4.56 -23.70 3.86
CA LYS A 14 5.79 -22.91 3.77
C LYS A 14 6.52 -23.09 2.43
N ALA A 15 6.46 -24.26 1.81
CA ALA A 15 7.07 -24.53 0.52
C ALA A 15 6.31 -23.80 -0.60
N PHE A 16 4.98 -23.90 -0.62
CA PHE A 16 4.12 -23.14 -1.51
C PHE A 16 4.28 -21.64 -1.28
N ARG A 17 4.34 -21.17 -0.02
CA ARG A 17 4.64 -19.77 0.28
C ARG A 17 5.93 -19.30 -0.40
N ARG A 18 7.02 -20.04 -0.24
CA ARG A 18 8.32 -19.70 -0.85
C ARG A 18 8.23 -19.60 -2.37
N ILE A 19 7.54 -20.55 -3.01
CA ILE A 19 7.37 -20.58 -4.47
C ILE A 19 6.46 -19.44 -4.93
N LEU A 20 5.28 -19.29 -4.32
CA LEU A 20 4.25 -18.34 -4.73
C LEU A 20 4.63 -16.88 -4.48
N LEU A 21 5.48 -16.60 -3.49
CA LEU A 21 5.97 -15.24 -3.22
C LEU A 21 7.21 -14.88 -4.04
N SER A 22 7.79 -15.81 -4.79
CA SER A 22 8.95 -15.54 -5.62
C SER A 22 8.56 -14.85 -6.94
N GLU A 23 9.48 -14.04 -7.48
CA GLU A 23 9.26 -13.30 -8.74
C GLU A 23 8.99 -14.21 -9.94
N GLN A 24 9.49 -15.46 -9.91
CA GLN A 24 9.23 -16.43 -10.98
C GLN A 24 7.73 -16.76 -11.13
N PHE A 25 6.94 -16.55 -10.07
CA PHE A 25 5.49 -16.77 -10.08
C PHE A 25 4.68 -15.50 -10.39
N SER A 26 5.33 -14.35 -10.59
CA SER A 26 4.67 -13.10 -11.00
C SER A 26 3.77 -13.25 -12.24
N PRO A 27 4.13 -14.03 -13.30
CA PRO A 27 3.24 -14.27 -14.44
C PRO A 27 1.92 -14.94 -14.06
N VAL A 28 1.95 -15.89 -13.11
CA VAL A 28 0.76 -16.61 -12.64
C VAL A 28 -0.17 -15.65 -11.90
N TRP A 29 0.37 -14.84 -10.99
CA TRP A 29 -0.41 -13.79 -10.30
C TRP A 29 -0.99 -12.78 -11.28
N LYS A 30 -0.22 -12.36 -12.29
CA LYS A 30 -0.68 -11.42 -13.31
C LYS A 30 -1.85 -11.98 -14.11
N ALA A 31 -1.75 -13.23 -14.53
CA ALA A 31 -2.83 -13.91 -15.24
C ALA A 31 -4.08 -14.06 -14.36
N ALA A 32 -3.91 -14.51 -13.12
CA ALA A 32 -5.01 -14.68 -12.16
C ALA A 32 -5.73 -13.35 -11.87
N CYS A 33 -4.99 -12.27 -11.61
CA CYS A 33 -5.57 -10.93 -11.42
C CYS A 33 -6.33 -10.45 -12.66
N ARG A 34 -5.73 -10.61 -13.85
CA ARG A 34 -6.35 -10.20 -15.13
C ARG A 34 -7.67 -10.94 -15.38
N ASN A 35 -7.75 -12.23 -15.06
CA ASN A 35 -8.98 -13.02 -15.22
C ASN A 35 -10.13 -12.52 -14.33
N LYS A 36 -9.83 -11.78 -13.25
CA LYS A 36 -10.81 -11.09 -12.40
C LYS A 36 -11.11 -9.65 -12.83
N GLY A 37 -10.63 -9.24 -14.00
CA GLY A 37 -10.75 -7.87 -14.49
C GLY A 37 -10.04 -6.85 -13.60
N ALA A 38 -9.05 -7.28 -12.79
CA ALA A 38 -8.33 -6.39 -11.90
C ALA A 38 -7.59 -5.28 -12.67
N PRO A 39 -7.42 -4.08 -12.07
CA PRO A 39 -6.52 -3.08 -12.62
C PRO A 39 -5.10 -3.65 -12.73
N LYS A 40 -4.38 -3.20 -13.75
CA LYS A 40 -2.97 -3.57 -13.96
C LYS A 40 -2.14 -3.23 -12.71
N CYS A 41 -1.19 -4.09 -12.37
CA CYS A 41 -0.24 -3.80 -11.30
C CYS A 41 0.56 -2.52 -11.64
N PRO A 42 0.62 -1.52 -10.75
CA PRO A 42 1.53 -0.39 -10.90
C PRO A 42 2.99 -0.87 -11.00
N SER A 43 3.83 -0.16 -11.76
CA SER A 43 5.24 -0.54 -12.00
C SER A 43 6.11 -0.51 -10.75
N HIS A 44 5.75 0.29 -9.75
CA HIS A 44 6.45 0.42 -8.48
C HIS A 44 6.06 -0.67 -7.45
N LEU A 45 5.13 -1.56 -7.79
CA LEU A 45 4.74 -2.69 -6.95
C LEU A 45 5.08 -4.02 -7.62
N SER A 46 5.53 -4.99 -6.83
CA SER A 46 5.58 -6.39 -7.27
C SER A 46 4.15 -6.90 -7.52
N GLN A 47 3.99 -7.76 -8.52
CA GLN A 47 2.70 -8.38 -8.85
C GLN A 47 2.08 -9.14 -7.66
N VAL A 48 2.92 -9.76 -6.83
CA VAL A 48 2.51 -10.46 -5.61
C VAL A 48 1.89 -9.49 -4.60
N LYS A 49 2.58 -8.40 -4.22
CA LYS A 49 2.03 -7.37 -3.32
C LYS A 49 0.72 -6.80 -3.85
N TRP A 50 0.62 -6.57 -5.15
CA TRP A 50 -0.62 -6.11 -5.79
C TRP A 50 -1.76 -7.13 -5.66
N ALA A 51 -1.49 -8.41 -5.90
CA ALA A 51 -2.47 -9.47 -5.71
C ALA A 51 -2.92 -9.59 -4.24
N TYR A 52 -1.99 -9.48 -3.28
CA TYR A 52 -2.32 -9.43 -1.86
C TYR A 52 -3.20 -8.22 -1.51
N LEU A 53 -2.92 -7.04 -2.09
CA LEU A 53 -3.73 -5.85 -1.88
C LEU A 53 -5.15 -6.05 -2.43
N LEU A 54 -5.31 -6.66 -3.60
CA LEU A 54 -6.63 -6.82 -4.25
C LEU A 54 -7.44 -8.03 -3.76
N PHE A 55 -6.76 -9.10 -3.36
CA PHE A 55 -7.39 -10.41 -3.08
C PHE A 55 -7.04 -10.99 -1.71
N GLY A 56 -6.29 -10.28 -0.87
CA GLY A 56 -5.83 -10.69 0.47
C GLY A 56 -6.90 -11.09 1.51
N GLY A 57 -8.18 -11.07 1.14
CA GLY A 57 -9.30 -11.36 2.04
C GLY A 57 -9.38 -10.35 3.20
N SER A 58 -9.67 -10.84 4.39
CA SER A 58 -9.77 -10.03 5.61
C SER A 58 -8.44 -9.82 6.34
N ALA A 59 -7.30 -10.21 5.76
CA ALA A 59 -6.02 -10.07 6.44
C ALA A 59 -5.53 -8.62 6.48
N CYS A 60 -5.30 -8.11 7.69
CA CYS A 60 -4.66 -6.82 7.91
C CYS A 60 -3.16 -6.89 7.60
N PHE A 61 -2.63 -5.95 6.80
CA PHE A 61 -1.21 -5.90 6.47
C PHE A 61 -0.31 -5.49 7.64
N SER A 62 -0.88 -4.81 8.63
CA SER A 62 -0.13 -4.34 9.80
C SER A 62 -0.07 -5.38 10.91
N CYS A 63 -1.22 -5.92 11.35
CA CYS A 63 -1.26 -6.85 12.48
C CYS A 63 -1.49 -8.32 12.10
N GLY A 64 -1.69 -8.64 10.82
CA GLY A 64 -1.98 -10.01 10.36
C GLY A 64 -3.34 -10.57 10.77
N SER A 65 -4.11 -9.86 11.62
CA SER A 65 -5.43 -10.29 12.05
C SER A 65 -6.40 -10.37 10.86
N ASN A 66 -7.20 -11.44 10.86
CA ASN A 66 -8.32 -11.63 9.94
C ASN A 66 -9.67 -11.23 10.59
N LEU A 67 -9.63 -10.66 11.80
CA LEU A 67 -10.78 -10.29 12.60
C LEU A 67 -11.12 -8.79 12.42
N GLY A 68 -12.39 -8.50 12.13
CA GLY A 68 -12.94 -7.16 12.03
C GLY A 68 -13.06 -6.62 10.60
N ILE A 69 -13.74 -5.47 10.48
CA ILE A 69 -13.92 -4.77 9.20
C ILE A 69 -12.56 -4.28 8.70
N MET A 70 -12.22 -4.66 7.48
CA MET A 70 -10.98 -4.25 6.81
C MET A 70 -11.28 -3.19 5.77
N ARG A 71 -10.50 -2.12 5.80
CA ARG A 71 -10.48 -1.14 4.71
C ARG A 71 -9.35 -1.48 3.77
N MET A 72 -9.66 -1.50 2.47
CA MET A 72 -8.65 -1.37 1.43
C MET A 72 -8.50 0.10 1.08
N ASP A 73 -7.32 0.63 1.28
CA ASP A 73 -6.98 2.01 0.93
C ASP A 73 -5.99 1.99 -0.23
N PHE A 74 -6.44 2.43 -1.41
CA PHE A 74 -5.63 2.45 -2.62
C PHE A 74 -4.66 3.64 -2.65
N ASP A 75 -4.92 4.70 -1.88
CA ASP A 75 -4.02 5.85 -1.81
C ASP A 75 -2.82 5.53 -0.90
N LEU A 76 -3.02 4.66 0.11
CA LEU A 76 -1.96 4.11 0.96
C LEU A 76 -1.45 2.74 0.52
N LEU A 77 -2.02 2.17 -0.54
CA LEU A 77 -1.70 0.83 -1.06
C LEU A 77 -1.76 -0.29 0.01
N ARG A 78 -2.74 -0.25 0.90
CA ARG A 78 -2.77 -1.09 2.12
C ARG A 78 -4.16 -1.63 2.45
N ARG A 79 -4.21 -2.83 3.05
CA ARG A 79 -5.36 -3.32 3.83
C ARG A 79 -5.12 -3.15 5.32
N ALA A 80 -6.03 -2.50 6.02
CA ALA A 80 -5.92 -2.31 7.46
C ALA A 80 -7.25 -2.51 8.18
N CYS A 81 -7.20 -3.13 9.36
CA CYS A 81 -8.34 -3.19 10.26
C CYS A 81 -8.56 -1.82 10.90
N VAL A 82 -9.79 -1.57 11.38
CA VAL A 82 -10.15 -0.32 12.06
C VAL A 82 -9.19 0.02 13.20
N ARG A 83 -8.74 -0.97 13.98
CA ARG A 83 -7.75 -0.77 15.05
C ARG A 83 -6.44 -0.21 14.49
N CYS A 84 -5.87 -0.86 13.47
CA CYS A 84 -4.63 -0.42 12.86
C CYS A 84 -4.76 0.95 12.17
N LEU A 85 -5.91 1.27 11.58
CA LEU A 85 -6.16 2.61 11.04
C LEU A 85 -6.11 3.67 12.15
N LYS A 86 -6.80 3.44 13.27
CA LYS A 86 -6.82 4.38 14.41
C LYS A 86 -5.44 4.58 15.02
N THR A 87 -4.65 3.51 15.12
CA THR A 87 -3.32 3.57 15.73
C THR A 87 -2.28 4.23 14.82
N ASN A 88 -2.36 4.03 13.51
CA ASN A 88 -1.26 4.38 12.62
C ASN A 88 -1.54 5.55 11.67
N LEU A 89 -2.79 5.99 11.50
CA LEU A 89 -3.07 7.16 10.67
C LEU A 89 -2.76 8.46 11.44
N VAL A 90 -1.81 9.21 10.89
CA VAL A 90 -1.38 10.51 11.38
C VAL A 90 -2.06 11.58 10.54
N TYR A 91 -2.87 12.42 11.18
CA TYR A 91 -3.47 13.57 10.50
C TYR A 91 -2.40 14.64 10.25
N SER A 92 -2.36 15.20 9.04
CA SER A 92 -1.38 16.23 8.63
C SER A 92 -1.26 17.39 9.62
N ARG A 93 -2.37 17.86 10.20
CA ARG A 93 -2.38 18.95 11.18
C ARG A 93 -1.71 18.60 12.51
N ARG A 94 -1.56 17.31 12.82
CA ARG A 94 -0.87 16.81 14.02
C ARG A 94 0.56 16.37 13.74
N PHE A 95 1.05 16.51 12.50
CA PHE A 95 2.38 16.04 12.11
C PHE A 95 3.48 16.62 13.01
N THR A 96 3.59 17.95 13.07
CA THR A 96 4.63 18.63 13.87
C THR A 96 4.52 18.36 15.37
N GLN A 97 3.32 18.07 15.87
CA GLN A 97 3.11 17.67 17.27
C GLN A 97 3.67 16.27 17.54
N LEU A 98 3.47 15.33 16.62
CA LEU A 98 3.81 13.91 16.80
C LEU A 98 5.24 13.58 16.34
N PHE A 99 5.81 14.39 15.44
CA PHE A 99 7.13 14.22 14.86
C PHE A 99 7.86 15.57 14.83
N PRO A 100 8.17 16.17 16.00
CA PRO A 100 8.77 17.50 16.07
C PRO A 100 10.15 17.59 15.42
N ASP A 101 10.91 16.48 15.40
CA ASP A 101 12.27 16.42 14.88
C ASP A 101 12.34 16.07 13.38
N ILE A 102 11.20 15.90 12.71
CA ILE A 102 11.14 15.52 11.30
C ILE A 102 10.64 16.71 10.48
N ASP A 103 11.41 17.08 9.45
CA ASP A 103 11.00 18.12 8.50
C ASP A 103 9.65 17.78 7.83
N PRO A 104 8.62 18.64 7.95
CA PRO A 104 7.31 18.47 7.32
C PRO A 104 7.33 18.23 5.80
N THR A 105 8.40 18.63 5.09
CA THR A 105 8.55 18.37 3.66
C THR A 105 8.50 16.88 3.32
N ILE A 106 8.79 15.99 4.28
CA ILE A 106 8.67 14.53 4.14
C ILE A 106 7.26 14.10 3.70
N MET A 107 6.22 14.85 4.09
CA MET A 107 4.82 14.57 3.74
C MET A 107 4.54 14.70 2.23
N THR A 108 5.46 15.29 1.46
CA THR A 108 5.38 15.33 -0.01
C THR A 108 5.99 14.08 -0.67
N LEU A 109 6.74 13.28 0.09
CA LEU A 109 7.52 12.14 -0.40
C LEU A 109 6.85 10.78 -0.12
N ILE A 110 5.74 10.78 0.63
CA ILE A 110 5.04 9.57 1.06
C ILE A 110 3.56 9.57 0.62
N PRO A 111 2.95 8.38 0.43
CA PRO A 111 1.55 8.28 0.09
C PRO A 111 0.65 8.81 1.22
N HIS A 112 -0.55 9.27 0.84
CA HIS A 112 -1.53 9.79 1.78
C HIS A 112 -2.94 9.50 1.30
N THR A 113 -3.87 9.37 2.25
CA THR A 113 -5.31 9.27 1.99
C THR A 113 -6.03 10.51 2.53
N ASN A 114 -7.22 10.79 2.03
CA ASN A 114 -8.12 11.79 2.61
C ASN A 114 -9.23 11.18 3.49
N ILE A 115 -9.22 9.86 3.67
CA ILE A 115 -10.22 9.13 4.46
C ILE A 115 -9.67 8.84 5.86
N GLY A 116 -10.26 9.47 6.87
CA GLY A 116 -9.85 9.28 8.25
C GLY A 116 -10.22 7.90 8.82
N PRO A 117 -9.64 7.52 9.99
CA PRO A 117 -9.88 6.21 10.59
C PRO A 117 -11.33 5.98 11.06
N HIS A 118 -12.07 7.06 11.32
CA HIS A 118 -13.47 7.04 11.74
C HIS A 118 -14.45 7.33 10.59
N ALA A 119 -13.95 7.76 9.44
CA ALA A 119 -14.82 8.03 8.32
C ALA A 119 -15.34 6.69 7.77
N HIS A 120 -16.66 6.52 7.65
CA HIS A 120 -17.26 5.43 6.88
C HIS A 120 -17.03 5.66 5.37
N GLU A 121 -15.75 5.69 4.97
CA GLU A 121 -15.30 5.96 3.59
C GLU A 121 -15.52 7.40 3.09
N HIS A 122 -16.03 8.29 3.93
CA HIS A 122 -16.14 9.71 3.60
C HIS A 122 -14.77 10.40 3.57
N ALA A 123 -14.47 11.03 2.43
CA ALA A 123 -13.31 11.90 2.31
C ALA A 123 -13.46 13.12 3.23
N SER A 124 -12.34 13.52 3.84
CA SER A 124 -12.21 14.78 4.55
C SER A 124 -11.37 15.77 3.73
N ASN A 125 -11.36 17.04 4.14
CA ASN A 125 -10.45 18.04 3.56
C ASN A 125 -8.99 17.86 4.04
N GLY A 126 -8.75 16.86 4.90
CA GLY A 126 -7.46 16.57 5.51
C GLY A 126 -6.69 15.45 4.81
N LYS A 127 -5.37 15.42 5.00
CA LYS A 127 -4.51 14.30 4.57
C LYS A 127 -4.09 13.46 5.77
N TYR A 128 -4.11 12.16 5.61
CA TYR A 128 -3.64 11.19 6.59
C TYR A 128 -2.48 10.40 6.02
N TYR A 129 -1.47 10.21 6.86
CA TYR A 129 -0.23 9.52 6.54
C TYR A 129 -0.09 8.30 7.43
N TRP A 130 0.56 7.25 6.95
CA TRP A 130 0.86 6.11 7.81
C TRP A 130 2.11 6.40 8.65
N ALA A 131 2.03 6.19 9.97
CA ALA A 131 3.11 6.52 10.90
C ALA A 131 4.43 5.81 10.57
N ASP A 132 4.38 4.54 10.17
CA ASP A 132 5.60 3.81 9.79
C ASP A 132 6.19 4.34 8.48
N ASP A 133 5.36 4.79 7.52
CA ASP A 133 5.86 5.33 6.25
C ASP A 133 6.61 6.66 6.49
N ILE A 134 6.18 7.45 7.49
CA ILE A 134 6.90 8.66 7.94
C ILE A 134 8.27 8.28 8.51
N ARG A 135 8.31 7.31 9.43
CA ARG A 135 9.55 6.87 10.08
C ARG A 135 10.52 6.24 9.09
N ASP A 136 10.03 5.38 8.21
CA ASP A 136 10.80 4.69 7.18
C ASP A 136 11.41 5.70 6.20
N MET A 137 10.62 6.67 5.72
CA MET A 137 11.12 7.71 4.84
C MET A 137 12.14 8.61 5.56
N HIS A 138 11.94 8.92 6.84
CA HIS A 138 12.90 9.73 7.60
C HIS A 138 14.23 9.00 7.76
N GLN A 139 14.16 7.70 8.10
CA GLN A 139 15.32 6.83 8.17
C GLN A 139 16.04 6.75 6.83
N GLU A 140 15.30 6.63 5.72
CA GLU A 140 15.82 6.61 4.35
C GLU A 140 16.53 7.91 3.99
N LEU A 141 15.93 9.07 4.28
CA LEU A 141 16.54 10.39 4.08
C LEU A 141 17.84 10.56 4.88
N SER A 142 17.88 10.07 6.13
CA SER A 142 19.10 10.13 6.96
C SER A 142 20.27 9.32 6.38
N THR A 143 20.01 8.31 5.54
CA THR A 143 21.08 7.56 4.88
C THR A 143 21.80 8.37 3.81
N PHE A 144 21.12 9.34 3.17
CA PHE A 144 21.74 10.26 2.24
C PHE A 144 22.59 11.29 2.96
N GLU A 145 22.08 11.85 4.07
CA GLU A 145 22.83 12.81 4.90
C GLU A 145 24.14 12.21 5.41
N LYS A 146 24.11 10.93 5.77
CA LYS A 146 25.28 10.18 6.24
C LYS A 146 26.17 9.64 5.10
N GLY A 147 25.85 9.92 3.83
CA GLY A 147 26.61 9.43 2.68
C GLY A 147 26.59 7.90 2.51
N LYS A 148 25.62 7.20 3.12
CA LYS A 148 25.57 5.73 3.17
C LYS A 148 24.80 5.09 2.02
N ARG A 149 24.07 5.88 1.22
CA ARG A 149 23.25 5.34 0.13
C ARG A 149 24.05 5.16 -1.16
N LYS A 150 24.16 3.91 -1.62
CA LYS A 150 24.69 3.53 -2.92
C LYS A 150 23.61 2.80 -3.71
N LEU A 151 23.48 3.10 -5.00
CA LEU A 151 22.65 2.33 -5.91
C LEU A 151 23.25 0.94 -6.12
N ARG A 152 22.41 0.03 -6.61
CA ARG A 152 22.76 -1.38 -6.86
C ARG A 152 23.86 -1.55 -7.90
N ASP A 153 24.08 -0.54 -8.74
CA ASP A 153 25.13 -0.44 -9.76
C ASP A 153 26.37 0.35 -9.28
N GLY A 154 26.42 0.69 -7.99
CA GLY A 154 27.52 1.45 -7.39
C GLY A 154 27.44 2.96 -7.58
N LYS A 155 26.46 3.48 -8.34
CA LYS A 155 26.28 4.93 -8.52
C LYS A 155 25.71 5.57 -7.27
N THR A 156 26.12 6.81 -7.00
CA THR A 156 25.53 7.62 -5.94
C THR A 156 24.27 8.27 -6.49
N GLU A 157 23.10 7.87 -5.99
CA GLU A 157 21.87 8.64 -6.22
C GLU A 157 21.95 9.90 -5.36
N ASN A 158 21.73 11.07 -5.97
CA ASN A 158 21.70 12.31 -5.21
C ASN A 158 20.30 12.49 -4.56
N LEU A 159 20.28 13.11 -3.37
CA LEU A 159 19.07 13.31 -2.58
C LEU A 159 17.93 14.03 -3.33
N LYS A 160 18.25 15.02 -4.17
CA LYS A 160 17.30 15.77 -4.99
C LYS A 160 16.58 14.87 -5.99
N ASP A 161 17.32 14.01 -6.68
CA ASP A 161 16.77 13.10 -7.69
C ASP A 161 15.88 12.05 -7.01
N PHE A 162 16.30 11.53 -5.86
CA PHE A 162 15.49 10.65 -5.02
C PHE A 162 14.18 11.31 -4.59
N LYS A 163 14.25 12.54 -4.03
CA LYS A 163 13.05 13.29 -3.62
C LYS A 163 12.11 13.52 -4.80
N ALA A 164 12.64 13.91 -5.96
CA ALA A 164 11.85 14.09 -7.17
C ALA A 164 11.16 12.79 -7.63
N ALA A 165 11.88 11.66 -7.62
CA ALA A 165 11.31 10.35 -7.95
C ALA A 165 10.22 9.93 -6.95
N ARG A 166 10.41 10.21 -5.65
CA ARG A 166 9.40 9.97 -4.61
C ARG A 166 8.14 10.80 -4.82
N MET A 167 8.28 12.09 -5.10
CA MET A 167 7.13 12.96 -5.40
C MET A 167 6.37 12.47 -6.64
N ALA A 168 7.09 12.13 -7.72
CA ALA A 168 6.47 11.58 -8.93
C ALA A 168 5.72 10.27 -8.66
N LEU A 169 6.29 9.39 -7.83
CA LEU A 169 5.63 8.17 -7.38
C LEU A 169 4.34 8.46 -6.60
N VAL A 170 4.37 9.39 -5.65
CA VAL A 170 3.17 9.77 -4.89
C VAL A 170 2.07 10.29 -5.82
N THR A 171 2.41 11.12 -6.80
CA THR A 171 1.47 11.58 -7.83
C THR A 171 0.86 10.42 -8.61
N GLN A 172 1.69 9.48 -9.09
CA GLN A 172 1.20 8.29 -9.82
C GLN A 172 0.22 7.45 -8.98
N ILE A 173 0.47 7.30 -7.68
CA ILE A 173 -0.43 6.56 -6.78
C ILE A 173 -1.79 7.28 -6.68
N VAL A 174 -1.77 8.59 -6.44
CA VAL A 174 -2.99 9.40 -6.30
C VAL A 174 -3.81 9.39 -7.58
N GLU A 175 -3.17 9.51 -8.75
CA GLU A 175 -3.86 9.47 -10.05
C GLU A 175 -4.43 8.08 -10.38
N TYR A 176 -3.78 7.01 -9.92
CA TYR A 176 -4.22 5.63 -10.21
C TYR A 176 -5.30 5.13 -9.24
N ALA A 177 -5.35 5.65 -8.02
CA ALA A 177 -6.27 5.20 -6.98
C ALA A 177 -7.76 5.28 -7.37
N PRO A 178 -8.28 6.33 -8.04
CA PRO A 178 -9.68 6.40 -8.48
C PRO A 178 -10.10 5.23 -9.38
N LYS A 179 -9.23 4.81 -10.30
CA LYS A 179 -9.49 3.65 -11.16
C LYS A 179 -9.63 2.37 -10.34
N CYS A 180 -8.78 2.21 -9.32
CA CYS A 180 -8.80 1.04 -8.44
C CYS A 180 -10.03 1.03 -7.52
N LYS A 181 -10.40 2.18 -6.96
CA LYS A 181 -11.62 2.38 -6.17
C LYS A 181 -12.87 2.04 -6.98
N LYS A 182 -12.96 2.53 -8.23
CA LYS A 182 -14.09 2.21 -9.14
C LYS A 182 -14.20 0.71 -9.38
N TRP A 183 -13.09 0.04 -9.69
CA TRP A 183 -13.07 -1.42 -9.85
C TRP A 183 -13.52 -2.15 -8.59
N PHE A 184 -13.02 -1.74 -7.41
CA PHE A 184 -13.34 -2.40 -6.16
C PHE A 184 -14.82 -2.26 -5.77
N SER A 185 -15.42 -1.09 -6.00
CA SER A 185 -16.85 -0.86 -5.81
C SER A 185 -17.69 -1.78 -6.70
N ILE A 186 -17.37 -1.89 -7.99
CA ILE A 186 -18.08 -2.77 -8.93
C ILE A 186 -18.04 -4.23 -8.46
N ILE A 187 -16.85 -4.75 -8.12
CA ILE A 187 -16.69 -6.14 -7.70
C ILE A 187 -17.37 -6.42 -6.36
N SER A 188 -17.36 -5.47 -5.42
CA SER A 188 -18.02 -5.62 -4.12
C SER A 188 -19.54 -5.69 -4.29
N HIS A 189 -20.14 -4.81 -5.09
CA HIS A 189 -21.57 -4.85 -5.38
C HIS A 189 -22.01 -6.13 -6.09
N LEU A 190 -21.18 -6.70 -6.97
CA LEU A 190 -21.49 -7.97 -7.61
C LEU A 190 -21.55 -9.11 -6.57
N LYS A 191 -20.61 -9.16 -5.62
CA LYS A 191 -20.63 -10.17 -4.55
C LYS A 191 -21.90 -10.09 -3.71
N ASP A 192 -22.34 -8.90 -3.35
CA ASP A 192 -23.55 -8.70 -2.54
C ASP A 192 -24.84 -9.08 -3.30
N LYS A 193 -24.84 -9.01 -4.64
CA LYS A 193 -25.99 -9.40 -5.48
C LYS A 193 -26.10 -10.91 -5.71
N PHE A 194 -24.99 -11.65 -5.67
CA PHE A 194 -24.99 -13.12 -5.84
C PHE A 194 -25.06 -13.89 -4.52
N LEU A 195 -25.10 -13.19 -3.38
CA LEU A 195 -25.28 -13.73 -2.03
C LEU A 195 -26.68 -13.46 -1.45
N LYS A 196 -27.62 -12.99 -2.28
CA LYS A 196 -29.06 -12.91 -1.99
C LYS A 196 -29.80 -13.89 -2.89
#